data_AF-A0A3E0QD29-F1
#
_entry.id   AF-A0A3E0QD29-F1
#
_cell.length_a   1.000
_cell.length_b   1.000
_cell.length_c   1.000
_cell.angle_alpha   90.00
_cell.angle_beta   90.00
_cell.angle_gamma   90.00
#
_symmetry.space_group_name_H-M   'P 1'
#
loop_
_entity.id
_entity.type
_entity.pdbx_description
1 polymer ?
#
loop_
_entity_poly.entity_id
_entity_poly.type
_entity_poly.pdbx_seq_one_letter_code
_entity_poly.pdbx_strand_id
1 'polypeptide(L)'
;MIKGVHTMFYSSDPVGLRNFLKDKLGFSSRDIGEGWLIFDLPEADMGVHPSAENSADGAPSGTPNISFYCEDIEQTVRELKLKGVEFHGGIEDHGYGLVTQMKAPGNFLIQLYQPLY
;
A
#
# COMPACT_ATOMS: atom_id res chain seq x y z
N MET A 1 -17.66 -14.43 -15.05
CA MET A 1 -16.77 -15.07 -14.05
C MET A 1 -15.60 -14.13 -13.77
N ILE A 2 -15.29 -13.82 -12.52
CA ILE A 2 -14.22 -12.89 -12.09
C ILE A 2 -12.85 -13.60 -12.18
N LYS A 3 -11.79 -12.92 -12.63
CA LYS A 3 -10.45 -13.51 -12.87
C LYS A 3 -9.35 -13.06 -11.89
N GLY A 4 -9.56 -11.97 -11.16
CA GLY A 4 -8.56 -11.36 -10.28
C GLY A 4 -8.96 -9.94 -9.90
N VAL A 5 -8.07 -9.25 -9.19
CA VAL A 5 -8.22 -7.85 -8.79
C VAL A 5 -7.32 -6.94 -9.64
N HIS A 6 -7.83 -5.77 -10.01
CA HIS A 6 -7.05 -4.74 -10.71
C HIS A 6 -7.10 -3.45 -9.89
N THR A 7 -5.95 -3.07 -9.33
CA THR A 7 -5.81 -1.92 -8.42
C THR A 7 -5.10 -0.77 -9.10
N MET A 8 -5.47 0.47 -8.77
CA MET A 8 -4.87 1.68 -9.37
C MET A 8 -4.63 2.76 -8.32
N PHE A 9 -3.47 3.40 -8.39
CA PHE A 9 -3.21 4.69 -7.75
C PHE A 9 -3.38 5.81 -8.78
N TYR A 10 -4.09 6.87 -8.39
CA TYR A 10 -4.22 8.10 -9.19
C TYR A 10 -3.29 9.17 -8.63
N SER A 11 -2.08 9.24 -9.17
CA SER A 11 -1.00 10.08 -8.64
C SER A 11 -0.85 11.41 -9.37
N SER A 12 -0.58 12.47 -8.62
CA SER A 12 -0.09 13.75 -9.14
C SER A 12 1.39 13.70 -9.57
N ASP A 13 2.13 12.68 -9.12
CA ASP A 13 3.49 12.34 -9.58
C ASP A 13 3.53 10.85 -10.01
N PRO A 14 3.03 10.53 -11.22
CA PRO A 14 2.93 9.15 -11.67
C PRO A 14 4.30 8.50 -11.95
N VAL A 15 5.29 9.27 -12.39
CA VAL A 15 6.64 8.74 -12.67
C VAL A 15 7.36 8.43 -11.36
N GLY A 16 7.33 9.34 -10.39
CA GLY A 16 7.90 9.12 -9.07
C GLY A 16 7.27 7.92 -8.37
N LEU A 17 5.94 7.80 -8.41
CA LEU A 17 5.25 6.68 -7.76
C LEU A 17 5.59 5.33 -8.42
N ARG A 18 5.66 5.26 -9.75
CA ARG A 18 6.09 4.04 -10.45
C ARG A 18 7.51 3.63 -10.06
N ASN A 19 8.45 4.58 -10.02
CA ASN A 19 9.83 4.32 -9.60
C ASN A 19 9.89 3.88 -8.12
N PHE A 20 9.05 4.47 -7.25
CA PHE A 20 8.95 4.05 -5.86
C PHE A 20 8.50 2.58 -5.74
N LEU A 21 7.41 2.20 -6.40
CA LEU A 21 6.89 0.83 -6.37
C LEU A 21 7.91 -0.18 -6.90
N LYS A 22 8.62 0.17 -7.99
CA LYS A 22 9.63 -0.68 -8.62
C LYS A 22 10.91 -0.79 -7.78
N ASP A 23 11.52 0.35 -7.45
CA ASP A 23 12.89 0.38 -6.93
C ASP A 23 12.96 0.36 -5.41
N LYS A 24 11.93 0.88 -4.71
CA LYS A 24 11.87 0.89 -3.24
C LYS A 24 11.14 -0.33 -2.71
N LEU A 25 9.93 -0.59 -3.21
CA LEU A 25 9.16 -1.76 -2.78
C LEU A 25 9.63 -3.05 -3.47
N GLY A 26 10.38 -2.94 -4.57
CA GLY A 26 10.99 -4.10 -5.24
C GLY A 26 10.01 -4.91 -6.09
N PHE A 27 8.86 -4.33 -6.45
CA PHE A 27 7.88 -5.04 -7.27
C PHE A 27 8.37 -5.19 -8.71
N SER A 28 8.25 -6.41 -9.22
CA SER A 28 8.41 -6.70 -10.65
C SER A 28 7.31 -6.02 -11.44
N SER A 29 7.62 -5.61 -12.68
CA SER A 29 6.65 -4.97 -13.54
C SER A 29 6.90 -5.24 -15.01
N ARG A 30 5.84 -5.19 -15.82
CA ARG A 30 5.88 -5.18 -17.28
C ARG A 30 5.52 -3.78 -17.79
N ASP A 31 6.37 -3.22 -18.64
CA ASP A 31 6.04 -1.99 -19.39
C ASP A 31 5.19 -2.37 -20.60
N ILE A 32 4.00 -1.79 -20.72
CA ILE A 32 3.08 -2.02 -21.85
C ILE A 32 3.13 -0.90 -22.89
N GLY A 33 4.10 0.01 -22.78
CA GLY A 33 4.31 1.15 -23.68
C GLY A 33 4.31 2.47 -22.92
N GLU A 34 5.12 3.41 -23.38
CA GLU A 34 5.15 4.81 -22.90
C GLU A 34 5.41 4.95 -21.38
N GLY A 35 6.06 3.98 -20.76
CA GLY A 35 6.33 3.98 -19.31
C GLY A 35 5.09 3.62 -18.48
N TRP A 36 4.10 2.98 -19.08
CA TRP A 36 2.95 2.43 -18.37
C TRP A 36 3.30 1.06 -17.80
N LEU A 37 3.60 1.03 -16.50
CA LEU A 37 3.98 -0.19 -15.79
C LEU A 37 2.75 -0.92 -15.22
N ILE A 38 2.69 -2.22 -15.47
CA ILE A 38 1.81 -3.16 -14.76
C ILE A 38 2.67 -3.95 -13.78
N PHE A 39 2.42 -3.77 -12.48
CA PHE A 39 3.16 -4.45 -11.43
C PHE A 39 2.61 -5.86 -11.15
N ASP A 40 3.53 -6.81 -10.98
CA ASP A 40 3.22 -8.17 -10.54
C ASP A 40 3.17 -8.17 -9.01
N LEU A 41 1.94 -8.04 -8.47
CA LEU A 41 1.70 -8.12 -7.03
C LEU A 41 1.74 -9.59 -6.58
N PRO A 42 2.23 -9.87 -5.35
CA PRO A 42 2.34 -11.23 -4.84
C PRO A 42 0.96 -11.85 -4.56
N GLU A 43 0.42 -11.63 -3.37
CA GLU A 43 -0.90 -12.07 -2.92
C GLU A 43 -1.70 -10.88 -2.35
N ALA A 44 -3.01 -11.04 -2.20
CA ALA A 44 -3.91 -9.98 -1.77
C ALA A 44 -5.06 -10.52 -0.92
N ASP A 45 -5.32 -9.83 0.17
CA ASP A 45 -6.52 -9.97 0.99
C ASP A 45 -7.53 -8.87 0.68
N MET A 46 -8.83 -9.18 0.83
CA MET A 46 -9.91 -8.21 0.67
C MET A 46 -10.79 -8.18 1.91
N GLY A 47 -10.77 -7.05 2.60
CA GLY A 47 -11.65 -6.73 3.72
C GLY A 47 -12.71 -5.69 3.36
N VAL A 48 -13.73 -5.57 4.20
CA VAL A 48 -14.72 -4.50 4.13
C VAL A 48 -14.74 -3.80 5.49
N HIS A 49 -14.25 -2.56 5.52
CA HIS A 49 -14.30 -1.74 6.73
C HIS A 49 -15.61 -0.94 6.76
N PRO A 50 -16.23 -0.74 7.94
CA PRO A 50 -17.33 0.22 8.07
C PRO A 50 -16.92 1.61 7.55
N SER A 51 -17.82 2.25 6.83
CA SER A 51 -17.61 3.61 6.33
C SER A 51 -17.68 4.65 7.46
N ALA A 52 -17.31 5.90 7.17
CA ALA A 52 -17.33 7.02 8.10
C ALA A 52 -18.71 7.26 8.74
N GLU A 53 -19.79 6.88 8.04
CA GLU A 53 -21.16 6.95 8.55
C GLU A 53 -21.44 5.92 9.66
N ASN A 54 -20.59 4.89 9.79
CA ASN A 54 -20.75 3.76 10.70
C ASN A 54 -19.58 3.57 11.68
N SER A 55 -18.46 4.28 11.50
CA SER A 55 -17.28 4.21 12.37
C SER A 55 -16.45 5.50 12.29
N ALA A 56 -15.88 5.92 13.42
CA ALA A 56 -15.04 7.13 13.51
C ALA A 56 -13.76 7.03 12.67
N ASP A 57 -13.22 5.82 12.50
CA ASP A 57 -12.00 5.56 11.75
C ASP A 57 -12.28 5.16 10.28
N GLY A 58 -13.55 5.23 9.85
CA GLY A 58 -13.97 4.88 8.50
C GLY A 58 -13.71 5.99 7.47
N ALA A 59 -13.55 5.59 6.21
CA ALA A 59 -13.57 6.51 5.07
C ALA A 59 -14.99 6.67 4.51
N PRO A 60 -15.31 7.72 3.72
CA PRO A 60 -16.60 7.86 3.07
C PRO A 60 -16.97 6.61 2.27
N SER A 61 -18.25 6.23 2.27
CA SER A 61 -18.71 5.06 1.53
C SER A 61 -18.32 5.13 0.05
N GLY A 62 -17.85 4.00 -0.50
CA GLY A 62 -17.35 3.92 -1.87
C GLY A 62 -15.87 4.29 -2.05
N THR A 63 -15.15 4.65 -0.98
CA THR A 63 -13.70 4.89 -1.03
C THR A 63 -12.94 3.56 -1.10
N PRO A 64 -12.23 3.25 -2.20
CA PRO A 64 -11.31 2.12 -2.22
C PRO A 64 -10.02 2.50 -1.47
N ASN A 65 -9.40 1.53 -0.81
CA ASN A 65 -8.10 1.69 -0.18
C ASN A 65 -7.16 0.57 -0.65
N ILE A 66 -5.90 0.92 -0.92
CA ILE A 66 -4.85 -0.03 -1.30
C ILE A 66 -3.78 0.05 -0.21
N SER A 67 -3.55 -1.08 0.45
CA SER A 67 -2.49 -1.29 1.43
C SER A 67 -1.62 -2.46 1.00
N PHE A 68 -0.41 -2.51 1.54
CA PHE A 68 0.47 -3.67 1.41
C PHE A 68 0.63 -4.34 2.77
N TYR A 69 0.86 -5.65 2.77
CA TYR A 69 1.07 -6.40 4.01
C TYR A 69 2.37 -7.20 4.01
N CYS A 70 2.80 -7.60 5.20
CA CYS A 70 4.02 -8.33 5.44
C CYS A 70 3.87 -9.24 6.66
N GLU A 71 4.77 -10.23 6.78
CA GLU A 71 4.80 -11.16 7.91
C GLU A 71 5.46 -10.56 9.16
N ASP A 72 6.48 -9.72 8.98
CA ASP A 72 7.20 -9.01 10.05
C ASP A 72 7.35 -7.53 9.69
N ILE A 73 6.52 -6.68 10.30
CA ILE A 73 6.48 -5.23 10.04
C ILE A 73 7.73 -4.53 10.55
N GLU A 74 8.32 -4.97 11.65
CA GLU A 74 9.53 -4.38 12.23
C GLU A 74 10.72 -4.60 11.29
N GLN A 75 10.89 -5.84 10.79
CA GLN A 75 11.89 -6.15 9.78
C GLN A 75 11.66 -5.38 8.49
N THR A 76 10.43 -5.40 7.98
CA THR A 76 10.07 -4.76 6.71
C THR A 76 10.31 -3.24 6.76
N VAL A 77 9.92 -2.58 7.86
CA VAL A 77 10.18 -1.15 8.07
C VAL A 77 11.68 -0.84 8.09
N ARG A 78 12.49 -1.65 8.78
CA ARG A 78 13.96 -1.46 8.79
C ARG A 78 14.55 -1.56 7.39
N GLU A 79 14.18 -2.58 6.63
CA GLU A 79 14.68 -2.80 5.26
C GLU A 79 14.25 -1.69 4.30
N LEU A 80 13.00 -1.24 4.38
CA LEU A 80 12.50 -0.15 3.55
C LEU A 80 13.16 1.20 3.92
N LYS A 81 13.43 1.45 5.20
CA LYS A 81 14.22 2.62 5.63
C LYS A 81 15.64 2.59 5.06
N LEU A 82 16.30 1.43 5.00
CA LEU A 82 17.61 1.30 4.34
C LEU A 82 17.55 1.60 2.84
N LYS A 83 16.40 1.32 2.20
CA LYS A 83 16.13 1.71 0.81
C LYS A 83 15.73 3.19 0.68
N GLY A 84 15.64 3.95 1.77
CA GLY A 84 15.29 5.37 1.76
C GLY A 84 13.79 5.65 1.73
N VAL A 85 12.94 4.70 2.13
CA VAL A 85 11.51 4.95 2.34
C VAL A 85 11.32 5.67 3.68
N GLU A 86 10.59 6.78 3.63
CA GLU A 86 10.14 7.49 4.83
C GLU A 86 8.79 6.95 5.32
N PHE A 87 8.59 7.02 6.63
CA PHE A 87 7.34 6.64 7.28
C PHE A 87 6.69 7.83 7.96
N HIS A 88 5.37 7.81 8.02
CA HIS A 88 4.53 8.69 8.82
C HIS A 88 4.05 7.91 10.05
N GLY A 89 4.42 8.37 11.25
CA GLY A 89 4.11 7.67 12.49
C GLY A 89 5.05 6.50 12.80
N GLY A 90 4.78 5.84 13.94
CA GLY A 90 5.42 4.60 14.33
C GLY A 90 4.66 3.38 13.80
N ILE A 91 5.02 2.20 14.31
CA ILE A 91 4.19 1.00 14.19
C ILE A 91 3.18 1.04 15.34
N GLU A 92 1.90 0.88 15.01
CA GLU A 92 0.79 0.94 15.96
C GLU A 92 -0.02 -0.36 15.92
N ASP A 93 -0.50 -0.80 17.08
CA ASP A 93 -1.40 -1.95 17.19
C ASP A 93 -2.85 -1.48 17.05
N HIS A 94 -3.52 -1.92 16.00
CA HIS A 94 -4.92 -1.58 15.69
C HIS A 94 -5.88 -2.72 16.06
N GLY A 95 -5.41 -3.72 16.81
CA GLY A 95 -6.18 -4.87 17.28
C GLY A 95 -6.37 -5.98 16.23
N TYR A 96 -6.61 -5.62 14.97
CA TYR A 96 -6.64 -6.56 13.85
C TYR A 96 -5.26 -6.80 13.23
N GLY A 97 -4.32 -5.88 13.47
CA GLY A 97 -2.92 -6.05 13.13
C GLY A 97 -2.07 -4.83 13.43
N LEU A 98 -0.78 -4.93 13.11
CA LEU A 98 0.18 -3.85 13.27
C LEU A 98 0.21 -2.99 12.01
N VAL A 99 0.20 -1.67 12.17
CA VAL A 99 0.03 -0.72 11.06
C VAL A 99 1.07 0.39 11.15
N THR A 100 1.58 0.80 9.99
CA THR A 100 2.29 2.08 9.80
C THR A 100 2.03 2.61 8.40
N GLN A 101 2.47 3.82 8.07
CA GLN A 101 2.23 4.45 6.77
C GLN A 101 3.53 4.87 6.08
N MET A 102 3.77 4.35 4.88
CA MET A 102 4.86 4.77 4.01
C MET A 102 4.50 6.07 3.31
N LYS A 103 5.43 7.03 3.28
CA LYS A 103 5.31 8.19 2.40
C LYS A 103 5.74 7.78 0.99
N ALA A 104 4.92 8.11 -0.01
CA ALA A 104 5.24 7.86 -1.41
C ALA A 104 5.01 9.11 -2.29
N PRO A 105 5.69 9.20 -3.45
CA PRO A 105 5.56 10.35 -4.36
C PRO A 105 4.12 10.59 -4.80
N GLY A 106 3.74 11.86 -4.93
CA GLY A 106 2.34 12.27 -5.12
C GLY A 106 1.58 12.54 -3.82
N ASN A 107 2.31 12.68 -2.70
CA ASN A 107 1.78 12.91 -1.34
C ASN A 107 0.91 11.77 -0.80
N PHE A 108 1.24 10.53 -1.18
CA PHE A 108 0.54 9.36 -0.64
C PHE A 108 1.06 8.98 0.73
N LEU A 109 0.13 8.54 1.58
CA LEU A 109 0.38 7.72 2.74
C LEU A 109 -0.17 6.33 2.44
N ILE A 110 0.72 5.39 2.13
CA ILE A 110 0.38 4.01 1.78
C ILE A 110 0.56 3.15 3.03
N GLN A 111 -0.51 2.49 3.47
CA GLN A 111 -0.45 1.62 4.63
C GLN A 111 0.44 0.39 4.37
N LEU A 112 1.34 0.14 5.31
CA LEU A 112 2.01 -1.15 5.49
C LEU A 112 1.41 -1.81 6.74
N TYR A 113 1.01 -3.07 6.61
CA TYR A 113 0.23 -3.79 7.59
C TYR A 113 0.85 -5.18 7.89
N GLN A 114 0.73 -5.65 9.12
CA GLN A 114 0.98 -7.05 9.47
C GLN A 114 -0.28 -7.60 10.14
N PRO A 115 -0.95 -8.61 9.55
CA PRO A 115 -2.10 -9.25 10.17
C PRO A 115 -1.74 -9.99 11.45
N LEU A 116 -2.66 -9.98 12.42
CA LEU A 116 -2.54 -10.72 13.68
C LEU A 116 -3.59 -11.85 13.82
N TYR A 117 -4.20 -12.27 12.72
CA TYR A 117 -5.19 -13.35 12.64
C TYR A 117 -4.68 -14.62 11.97
#